data_AF-A0A3M1UIM5-F1
#
_entry.id   AF-A0A3M1UIM5-F1
#
_cell.length_a   1.000
_cell.length_b   1.000
_cell.length_c   1.000
_cell.angle_alpha   90.00
_cell.angle_beta   90.00
_cell.angle_gamma   90.00
#
_symmetry.space_group_name_H-M   'P 1'
#
loop_
_entity.id
_entity.type
_entity.pdbx_description
1 polymer ?
#
loop_
_entity_poly.entity_id
_entity_poly.type
_entity_poly.pdbx_seq_one_letter_code
_entity_poly.pdbx_strand_id
1 'polypeptide(L)'
;MKYVLIACLLFILPFLIAQDALKPSPGRTAYSLGEPLPASFSLRAYAPASKDQGKLNNCVGWAVAYSGRTILEAIAKGWTEQEEITRRAFDPGFAYYTASGGRDTFCLEGVVIQDAVTMLRERGALPRSYASGTCACSLPDSLLRLASQYTIADYETLFYINDPAAHKIRQVKSRLAQQQPVIVGMRCPPSFEDAIGQEVWQAAESPQANVFFGHAVCVVGYDDHKFGGAFEVQNSWGKSWGKDGFIWIRYRDFANFSKYAYNLIPHPRMLDAHSLAYSASKNKKKEPAHAGAKAAEKTAASPLSKQQASLEVVASGGLKMNSMGEKGQYELNIPYTYGESLHLHLKGDQYPYMYVFGWNEQENISILYSQNRKLSPEKWQKLQEEGILIDTKRLAGEIQTGTDHLCVLFAHNSLEPEVILKQLREQKGNVKKRILKLLDGHLPASKEVQYQIDQLGFSALTSKNVMIPVFIDAFHLP
;
A
#
# COMPACT_ATOMS: atom_id res chain seq x y z
N MET A 1 63.50 -36.07 15.43
CA MET A 1 62.18 -35.54 15.02
C MET A 1 62.30 -35.16 13.53
N LYS A 2 62.09 -36.07 12.57
CA LYS A 2 60.84 -36.59 11.95
C LYS A 2 60.13 -35.57 11.01
N TYR A 3 60.14 -35.94 9.70
CA TYR A 3 59.29 -35.53 8.56
C TYR A 3 59.55 -34.16 7.89
N VAL A 4 59.36 -33.88 6.58
CA VAL A 4 59.29 -34.56 5.25
C VAL A 4 58.72 -33.47 4.31
N LEU A 5 59.17 -33.41 3.04
CA LEU A 5 58.59 -32.55 1.99
C LEU A 5 57.06 -32.73 1.85
N ILE A 6 56.32 -31.71 1.39
CA ILE A 6 55.45 -31.73 0.19
C ILE A 6 54.48 -30.52 0.19
N ALA A 7 54.42 -29.86 -0.97
CA ALA A 7 53.34 -29.10 -1.62
C ALA A 7 52.23 -28.40 -0.79
N CYS A 8 52.12 -27.08 -0.99
CA CYS A 8 50.85 -26.34 -0.89
C CYS A 8 50.66 -25.49 -2.16
N LEU A 9 50.14 -26.14 -3.19
CA LEU A 9 49.38 -25.56 -4.30
C LEU A 9 47.97 -26.18 -4.17
N LEU A 10 46.92 -25.42 -4.52
CA LEU A 10 45.46 -25.73 -4.42
C LEU A 10 44.81 -25.13 -3.15
N PHE A 11 43.73 -24.34 -3.12
CA PHE A 11 42.68 -23.97 -4.08
C PHE A 11 42.22 -22.54 -3.71
N ILE A 12 42.27 -21.59 -4.66
CA ILE A 12 41.42 -20.39 -4.61
C ILE A 12 40.10 -20.82 -5.28
N LEU A 13 39.06 -21.10 -4.48
CA LEU A 13 37.70 -21.18 -5.00
C LEU A 13 37.23 -19.76 -5.34
N PRO A 14 36.86 -19.45 -6.58
CA PRO A 14 36.07 -18.25 -6.83
C PRO A 14 34.68 -18.49 -6.23
N PHE A 15 34.25 -17.56 -5.39
CA PHE A 15 32.85 -17.41 -5.00
C PHE A 15 32.05 -17.30 -6.30
N LEU A 16 31.36 -18.39 -6.69
CA LEU A 16 30.29 -18.31 -7.68
C LEU A 16 29.20 -17.44 -7.04
N ILE A 17 29.21 -16.16 -7.41
CA ILE A 17 28.01 -15.34 -7.36
C ILE A 17 27.05 -16.04 -8.31
N ALA A 18 26.07 -16.74 -7.75
CA ALA A 18 24.88 -17.13 -8.48
C ALA A 18 24.24 -15.84 -9.00
N GLN A 19 24.54 -15.51 -10.26
CA GLN A 19 23.70 -14.65 -11.07
C GLN A 19 22.39 -15.42 -11.34
N ASP A 20 21.55 -15.56 -10.32
CA ASP A 20 20.14 -15.70 -10.59
C ASP A 20 19.63 -14.30 -10.95
N ALA A 21 19.79 -14.00 -12.23
CA ALA A 21 19.03 -12.97 -12.90
C ALA A 21 17.56 -13.22 -12.56
N LEU A 22 17.00 -12.34 -11.71
CA LEU A 22 15.57 -12.14 -11.59
C LEU A 22 15.02 -12.01 -13.00
N LYS A 23 14.44 -13.10 -13.51
CA LYS A 23 13.71 -13.09 -14.78
C LYS A 23 12.61 -12.05 -14.62
N PRO A 24 12.59 -10.98 -15.44
CA PRO A 24 11.54 -9.98 -15.34
C PRO A 24 10.20 -10.66 -15.56
N SER A 25 9.26 -10.37 -14.66
CA SER A 25 7.84 -10.65 -14.83
C SER A 25 7.41 -10.17 -16.23
N PRO A 26 6.70 -11.00 -17.02
CA PRO A 26 6.20 -10.58 -18.32
C PRO A 26 5.04 -9.60 -18.12
N GLY A 27 5.36 -8.30 -18.12
CA GLY A 27 4.37 -7.23 -18.03
C GLY A 27 5.01 -5.86 -17.83
N ARG A 28 5.41 -5.22 -18.94
CA ARG A 28 6.00 -3.87 -19.08
C ARG A 28 7.48 -3.75 -18.71
N THR A 29 8.32 -3.86 -19.73
CA THR A 29 9.69 -3.36 -19.76
C THR A 29 9.72 -1.87 -19.42
N ALA A 30 10.63 -1.45 -18.53
CA ALA A 30 11.00 -0.05 -18.36
C ALA A 30 11.32 0.56 -19.74
N TYR A 31 10.82 1.76 -20.05
CA TYR A 31 11.17 2.44 -21.30
C TYR A 31 12.70 2.57 -21.38
N SER A 32 13.31 1.88 -22.34
CA SER A 32 14.75 1.97 -22.56
C SER A 32 15.14 3.39 -23.01
N LEU A 33 16.45 3.69 -22.97
CA LEU A 33 17.01 4.96 -23.44
C LEU A 33 16.70 5.30 -24.91
N GLY A 34 16.04 4.41 -25.67
CA GLY A 34 15.69 4.58 -27.09
C GLY A 34 14.20 4.62 -27.45
N GLU A 35 13.26 4.35 -26.53
CA GLU A 35 11.83 4.34 -26.89
C GLU A 35 11.20 5.75 -26.93
N PRO A 36 10.27 6.02 -27.87
CA PRO A 36 9.60 7.30 -27.97
C PRO A 36 8.63 7.50 -26.79
N LEU A 37 8.83 8.57 -26.03
CA LEU A 37 7.93 8.98 -24.95
C LEU A 37 6.77 9.81 -25.52
N PRO A 38 5.59 9.82 -24.88
CA PRO A 38 4.51 10.73 -25.29
C PRO A 38 4.99 12.19 -25.18
N ALA A 39 4.41 13.10 -25.97
CA ALA A 39 4.77 14.52 -25.96
C ALA A 39 4.34 15.24 -24.66
N SER A 40 3.37 14.68 -23.95
CA SER A 40 2.89 15.20 -22.67
C SER A 40 2.37 14.07 -21.78
N PHE A 41 2.50 14.22 -20.47
CA PHE A 41 1.90 13.33 -19.48
C PHE A 41 1.59 14.10 -18.20
N SER A 42 0.47 13.79 -17.53
CA SER A 42 0.10 14.46 -16.28
C SER A 42 -0.47 13.49 -15.25
N LEU A 43 0.06 13.59 -14.03
CA LEU A 43 -0.41 12.97 -12.80
C LEU A 43 -1.22 13.96 -11.95
N ARG A 44 -1.52 15.16 -12.47
CA ARG A 44 -2.22 16.23 -11.74
C ARG A 44 -3.56 15.78 -11.14
N ALA A 45 -4.28 14.90 -11.84
CA ALA A 45 -5.55 14.33 -11.38
C ALA A 45 -5.40 13.42 -10.14
N TYR A 46 -4.21 12.90 -9.89
CA TYR A 46 -3.89 12.04 -8.75
C TYR A 46 -3.18 12.80 -7.62
N ALA A 47 -2.89 14.08 -7.82
CA ALA A 47 -2.18 14.90 -6.84
C ALA A 47 -3.15 15.49 -5.81
N PRO A 48 -2.81 15.46 -4.51
CA PRO A 48 -3.58 16.19 -3.51
C PRO A 48 -3.53 17.70 -3.78
N ALA A 49 -4.46 18.45 -3.20
CA ALA A 49 -4.40 19.91 -3.20
C ALA A 49 -3.13 20.37 -2.50
N SER A 50 -2.49 21.44 -2.98
CA SER A 50 -1.34 22.00 -2.28
C SER A 50 -1.75 22.52 -0.89
N LYS A 51 -0.85 22.29 0.07
CA LYS A 51 -0.93 22.75 1.46
C LYS A 51 0.34 23.49 1.79
N ASP A 52 0.37 24.08 2.97
CA ASP A 52 1.44 24.96 3.41
C ASP A 52 2.27 24.29 4.50
N GLN A 53 3.59 24.19 4.28
CA GLN A 53 4.56 23.74 5.26
C GLN A 53 4.79 24.75 6.39
N GLY A 54 4.37 26.01 6.18
CA GLY A 54 4.56 27.11 7.09
C GLY A 54 6.03 27.43 7.31
N LYS A 55 6.39 27.74 8.56
CA LYS A 55 7.75 28.14 8.95
C LYS A 55 8.68 26.96 9.24
N LEU A 56 8.28 25.74 8.90
CA LEU A 56 9.05 24.51 9.13
C LEU A 56 9.91 24.18 7.91
N ASN A 57 11.05 23.52 8.15
CA ASN A 57 11.99 23.08 7.12
C ASN A 57 11.74 21.62 6.71
N ASN A 58 10.46 21.23 6.60
CA ASN A 58 10.05 19.85 6.31
C ASN A 58 9.61 19.62 4.84
N CYS A 59 10.05 20.46 3.90
CA CYS A 59 9.70 20.37 2.47
C CYS A 59 9.95 18.97 1.86
N VAL A 60 10.98 18.26 2.31
CA VAL A 60 11.25 16.88 1.88
C VAL A 60 10.10 15.94 2.26
N GLY A 61 9.55 16.04 3.47
CA GLY A 61 8.39 15.24 3.88
C GLY A 61 7.16 15.54 3.02
N TRP A 62 6.96 16.80 2.63
CA TRP A 62 5.88 17.22 1.73
C TRP A 62 6.06 16.70 0.30
N ALA A 63 7.26 16.78 -0.25
CA ALA A 63 7.53 16.26 -1.58
C ALA A 63 7.38 14.73 -1.61
N VAL A 64 8.02 14.03 -0.67
CA VAL A 64 8.14 12.57 -0.65
C VAL A 64 6.83 11.88 -0.23
N ALA A 65 6.29 12.21 0.94
CA ALA A 65 5.11 11.52 1.48
C ALA A 65 3.81 12.18 1.01
N TYR A 66 3.65 13.49 1.29
CA TYR A 66 2.38 14.17 0.99
C TYR A 66 2.06 14.17 -0.50
N SER A 67 3.04 14.46 -1.37
CA SER A 67 2.82 14.50 -2.81
C SER A 67 3.10 13.14 -3.46
N GLY A 68 4.36 12.70 -3.47
CA GLY A 68 4.79 11.51 -4.23
C GLY A 68 4.09 10.22 -3.81
N ARG A 69 4.16 9.85 -2.53
CA ARG A 69 3.56 8.60 -2.04
C ARG A 69 2.02 8.62 -2.13
N THR A 70 1.38 9.78 -1.89
CA THR A 70 -0.06 9.94 -2.05
C THR A 70 -0.48 9.77 -3.51
N ILE A 71 0.27 10.32 -4.47
CA ILE A 71 0.00 10.15 -5.90
C ILE A 71 0.05 8.67 -6.29
N LEU A 72 1.06 7.93 -5.82
CA LEU A 72 1.15 6.49 -6.06
C LEU A 72 -0.08 5.74 -5.50
N GLU A 73 -0.56 6.11 -4.31
CA GLU A 73 -1.75 5.51 -3.71
C GLU A 73 -3.01 5.84 -4.51
N ALA A 74 -3.18 7.11 -4.88
CA ALA A 74 -4.32 7.59 -5.65
C ALA A 74 -4.41 6.88 -7.00
N ILE A 75 -3.28 6.66 -7.68
CA ILE A 75 -3.21 5.88 -8.93
C ILE A 75 -3.63 4.43 -8.67
N ALA A 76 -3.07 3.80 -7.64
CA ALA A 76 -3.37 2.40 -7.28
C ALA A 76 -4.84 2.19 -6.92
N LYS A 77 -5.48 3.18 -6.29
CA LYS A 77 -6.88 3.12 -5.85
C LYS A 77 -7.86 3.75 -6.84
N GLY A 78 -7.37 4.33 -7.94
CA GLY A 78 -8.20 5.03 -8.92
C GLY A 78 -8.84 6.31 -8.42
N TRP A 79 -8.30 6.93 -7.37
CA TRP A 79 -8.80 8.20 -6.85
C TRP A 79 -8.41 9.35 -7.78
N THR A 80 -9.39 10.16 -8.16
CA THR A 80 -9.17 11.34 -9.03
C THR A 80 -9.80 12.62 -8.47
N GLU A 81 -10.60 12.50 -7.40
CA GLU A 81 -11.20 13.64 -6.72
C GLU A 81 -10.19 14.27 -5.75
N GLN A 82 -9.69 15.46 -6.11
CA GLN A 82 -8.57 16.10 -5.40
C GLN A 82 -8.84 16.28 -3.89
N GLU A 83 -10.06 16.61 -3.50
CA GLU A 83 -10.41 16.76 -2.08
C GLU A 83 -10.36 15.44 -1.31
N GLU A 84 -10.77 14.33 -1.95
CA GLU A 84 -10.65 13.01 -1.34
C GLU A 84 -9.19 12.61 -1.22
N ILE A 85 -8.40 12.78 -2.28
CA ILE A 85 -6.97 12.52 -2.27
C ILE A 85 -6.29 13.34 -1.16
N THR A 86 -6.67 14.61 -1.02
CA THR A 86 -6.17 15.51 0.03
C THR A 86 -6.49 15.01 1.44
N ARG A 87 -7.72 14.51 1.67
CA ARG A 87 -8.13 13.94 2.97
C ARG A 87 -7.40 12.64 3.30
N ARG A 88 -7.01 11.88 2.28
CA ARG A 88 -6.31 10.59 2.39
C ARG A 88 -4.79 10.69 2.25
N ALA A 89 -4.25 11.90 2.10
CA ALA A 89 -2.83 12.12 1.88
C ALA A 89 -1.97 11.64 3.07
N PHE A 90 -0.72 11.28 2.78
CA PHE A 90 0.23 10.89 3.81
C PHE A 90 0.84 12.09 4.54
N ASP A 91 1.25 11.88 5.77
CA ASP A 91 1.72 12.94 6.65
C ASP A 91 3.18 13.32 6.37
N PRO A 92 3.46 14.59 6.02
CA PRO A 92 4.82 15.08 5.82
C PRO A 92 5.63 15.18 7.12
N GLY A 93 4.98 15.44 8.27
CA GLY A 93 5.64 15.57 9.57
C GLY A 93 6.22 14.25 10.05
N PHE A 94 5.43 13.17 9.93
CA PHE A 94 5.87 11.79 10.16
C PHE A 94 7.08 11.44 9.28
N ALA A 95 6.98 11.72 7.98
CA ALA A 95 8.03 11.36 7.04
C ALA A 95 9.34 12.11 7.34
N TYR A 96 9.25 13.41 7.62
CA TYR A 96 10.39 14.22 8.04
C TYR A 96 11.03 13.70 9.33
N TYR A 97 10.24 13.56 10.40
CA TYR A 97 10.73 13.19 11.72
C TYR A 97 11.38 11.81 11.70
N THR A 98 10.79 10.87 10.97
CA THR A 98 11.37 9.53 10.81
C THR A 98 12.67 9.56 10.01
N ALA A 99 12.73 10.36 8.94
CA ALA A 99 13.92 10.52 8.12
C ALA A 99 15.08 11.23 8.86
N SER A 100 14.78 12.12 9.82
CA SER A 100 15.81 12.77 10.66
C SER A 100 16.39 11.85 11.75
N GLY A 101 15.88 10.62 11.85
CA GLY A 101 16.20 9.66 12.90
C GLY A 101 15.49 9.96 14.23
N GLY A 102 14.42 10.76 14.20
CA GLY A 102 13.62 11.08 15.39
C GLY A 102 14.25 12.11 16.34
N ARG A 103 15.28 12.83 15.87
CA ARG A 103 16.06 13.76 16.72
C ARG A 103 15.57 15.21 16.64
N ASP A 104 15.11 15.64 15.47
CA ASP A 104 14.61 17.00 15.28
C ASP A 104 13.09 17.05 15.51
N THR A 105 12.71 17.33 16.75
CA THR A 105 11.31 17.48 17.18
C THR A 105 10.71 18.84 16.85
N PHE A 106 11.50 19.78 16.32
CA PHE A 106 11.04 21.11 15.92
C PHE A 106 10.93 21.29 14.40
N CYS A 107 11.43 20.33 13.63
CA CYS A 107 11.40 20.33 12.17
C CYS A 107 12.06 21.56 11.53
N LEU A 108 13.23 21.96 12.03
CA LEU A 108 13.95 23.17 11.62
C LEU A 108 15.28 22.91 10.89
N GLU A 109 15.82 21.70 10.89
CA GLU A 109 17.14 21.44 10.30
C GLU A 109 17.10 21.08 8.80
N GLY A 110 16.02 20.48 8.34
CA GLY A 110 15.96 19.84 7.03
C GLY A 110 16.47 18.40 7.07
N VAL A 111 16.08 17.62 6.07
CA VAL A 111 16.61 16.26 5.83
C VAL A 111 16.99 16.11 4.37
N VAL A 112 17.82 15.13 4.03
CA VAL A 112 18.11 14.83 2.62
C VAL A 112 17.01 13.95 2.03
N ILE A 113 16.70 14.13 0.74
CA ILE A 113 15.64 13.35 0.07
C ILE A 113 15.93 11.85 0.12
N GLN A 114 17.20 11.45 0.03
CA GLN A 114 17.62 10.04 0.09
C GLN A 114 17.17 9.34 1.38
N ASP A 115 17.29 10.02 2.53
CA ASP A 115 16.89 9.47 3.83
C ASP A 115 15.37 9.30 3.88
N ALA A 116 14.62 10.25 3.34
CA ALA A 116 13.16 10.18 3.30
C ALA A 116 12.63 9.09 2.35
N VAL A 117 13.24 8.89 1.17
CA VAL A 117 12.83 7.78 0.28
C VAL A 117 13.28 6.41 0.81
N THR A 118 14.41 6.35 1.51
CA THR A 118 14.85 5.16 2.26
C THR A 118 13.87 4.83 3.38
N MET A 119 13.45 5.85 4.13
CA MET A 119 12.43 5.73 5.16
C MET A 119 11.10 5.23 4.58
N LEU A 120 10.65 5.73 3.43
CA LEU A 120 9.45 5.21 2.77
C LEU A 120 9.57 3.72 2.41
N ARG A 121 10.75 3.25 2.01
CA ARG A 121 10.98 1.82 1.70
C ARG A 121 10.94 0.97 2.97
N GLU A 122 11.58 1.44 4.04
CA GLU A 122 11.82 0.65 5.27
C GLU A 122 10.69 0.73 6.29
N ARG A 123 10.01 1.88 6.36
CA ARG A 123 9.03 2.21 7.41
C ARG A 123 7.70 2.70 6.85
N GLY A 124 7.64 3.02 5.56
CA GLY A 124 6.42 3.43 4.87
C GLY A 124 5.95 4.83 5.23
N ALA A 125 4.65 5.08 5.10
CA ALA A 125 4.06 6.41 5.22
C ALA A 125 2.80 6.38 6.10
N LEU A 126 2.70 7.32 7.05
CA LEU A 126 1.55 7.42 7.93
C LEU A 126 0.43 8.23 7.24
N PRO A 127 -0.81 7.74 7.14
CA PRO A 127 -1.92 8.56 6.66
C PRO A 127 -2.16 9.75 7.59
N ARG A 128 -2.35 10.95 7.03
CA ARG A 128 -2.42 12.20 7.81
C ARG A 128 -3.54 12.26 8.83
N SER A 129 -4.61 11.49 8.64
CA SER A 129 -5.70 11.36 9.61
C SER A 129 -5.26 10.82 10.98
N TYR A 130 -4.09 10.16 11.05
CA TYR A 130 -3.52 9.61 12.29
C TYR A 130 -2.40 10.48 12.87
N ALA A 131 -1.99 11.55 12.19
CA ALA A 131 -0.92 12.44 12.65
C ALA A 131 -1.46 13.46 13.67
N SER A 132 -0.71 13.70 14.73
CA SER A 132 -1.07 14.61 15.83
C SER A 132 -0.65 16.07 15.61
N GLY A 133 -0.08 16.42 14.44
CA GLY A 133 0.39 17.78 14.17
C GLY A 133 1.15 17.94 12.86
N THR A 134 1.78 19.11 12.67
CA THR A 134 2.58 19.46 11.49
C THR A 134 4.04 19.03 11.57
N CYS A 135 4.52 18.73 12.79
CA CYS A 135 5.81 18.13 13.09
C CYS A 135 5.54 17.01 14.11
N ALA A 136 6.10 15.82 13.89
CA ALA A 136 6.00 14.75 14.87
C ALA A 136 7.08 14.94 15.95
N CYS A 137 6.70 14.77 17.22
CA CYS A 137 7.63 14.87 18.36
C CYS A 137 7.90 13.52 19.02
N SER A 138 7.05 12.53 18.74
CA SER A 138 7.18 11.14 19.17
C SER A 138 6.38 10.25 18.22
N LEU A 139 6.86 9.03 18.02
CA LEU A 139 6.18 8.03 17.19
C LEU A 139 5.95 6.77 18.02
N PRO A 140 4.74 6.56 18.55
CA PRO A 140 4.35 5.28 19.12
C PRO A 140 4.53 4.16 18.10
N ASP A 141 4.90 2.96 18.56
CA ASP A 141 5.10 1.79 17.69
C ASP A 141 3.85 1.45 16.85
N SER A 142 2.66 1.79 17.34
CA SER A 142 1.40 1.64 16.58
C SER A 142 1.38 2.48 15.30
N LEU A 143 1.88 3.72 15.34
CA LEU A 143 1.98 4.57 14.14
C LEU A 143 3.05 4.07 13.19
N LEU A 144 4.15 3.53 13.70
CA LEU A 144 5.21 2.92 12.88
C LEU A 144 4.69 1.65 12.18
N ARG A 145 3.92 0.80 12.87
CA ARG A 145 3.25 -0.37 12.26
C ARG A 145 2.25 0.04 11.20
N LEU A 146 1.39 1.02 11.47
CA LEU A 146 0.44 1.52 10.47
C LEU A 146 1.17 2.07 9.24
N ALA A 147 2.23 2.86 9.44
CA ALA A 147 3.02 3.41 8.34
C ALA A 147 3.64 2.32 7.46
N SER A 148 4.10 1.21 8.06
CA SER A 148 4.77 0.10 7.36
C SER A 148 3.90 -0.60 6.31
N GLN A 149 2.58 -0.44 6.39
CA GLN A 149 1.64 -0.94 5.37
C GLN A 149 1.73 -0.16 4.05
N TYR A 150 2.28 1.06 4.09
CA TYR A 150 2.33 1.98 2.95
C TYR A 150 3.76 2.17 2.42
N THR A 151 4.56 1.12 2.45
CA THR A 151 5.92 1.12 1.89
C THR A 151 5.92 1.27 0.37
N ILE A 152 7.03 1.79 -0.16
CA ILE A 152 7.40 1.64 -1.57
C ILE A 152 8.24 0.37 -1.73
N ALA A 153 8.27 -0.22 -2.93
CA ALA A 153 9.11 -1.39 -3.19
C ALA A 153 10.58 -1.02 -3.15
N ASP A 154 10.93 0.08 -3.82
CA ASP A 154 12.27 0.63 -3.83
C ASP A 154 12.25 2.09 -4.30
N TYR A 155 13.42 2.68 -4.49
CA TYR A 155 13.59 3.97 -5.15
C TYR A 155 14.79 3.95 -6.10
N GLU A 156 14.78 4.85 -7.08
CA GLU A 156 15.87 4.99 -8.04
C GLU A 156 16.36 6.44 -8.05
N THR A 157 17.68 6.65 -8.00
CA THR A 157 18.26 7.96 -8.28
C THR A 157 18.27 8.19 -9.78
N LEU A 158 17.63 9.27 -10.24
CA LEU A 158 17.48 9.55 -11.66
C LEU A 158 18.62 10.36 -12.26
N PHE A 159 19.13 11.33 -11.50
CA PHE A 159 20.24 12.19 -11.89
C PHE A 159 20.84 12.93 -10.70
N TYR A 160 22.05 13.47 -10.90
CA TYR A 160 22.76 14.41 -10.04
C TYR A 160 23.02 15.74 -10.77
N ILE A 161 23.59 16.70 -10.04
CA ILE A 161 23.70 18.11 -10.48
C ILE A 161 24.50 18.26 -11.77
N ASN A 162 25.52 17.43 -11.97
CA ASN A 162 26.45 17.51 -13.09
C ASN A 162 25.98 16.74 -14.33
N ASP A 163 24.84 16.05 -14.27
CA ASP A 163 24.36 15.29 -15.42
C ASP A 163 23.89 16.21 -16.55
N PRO A 164 24.04 15.80 -17.83
CA PRO A 164 23.59 16.60 -18.95
C PRO A 164 22.09 16.93 -18.89
N ALA A 165 21.69 18.13 -19.29
CA ALA A 165 20.30 18.57 -19.28
C ALA A 165 19.36 17.58 -19.98
N ALA A 166 19.74 17.10 -21.16
CA ALA A 166 18.97 16.10 -21.91
C ALA A 166 18.76 14.80 -21.13
N HIS A 167 19.76 14.36 -20.35
CA HIS A 167 19.63 13.18 -19.48
C HIS A 167 18.63 13.44 -18.36
N LYS A 168 18.77 14.57 -17.63
CA LYS A 168 17.85 14.94 -16.55
C LYS A 168 16.39 14.97 -17.03
N ILE A 169 16.13 15.66 -18.14
CA ILE A 169 14.79 15.80 -18.72
C ILE A 169 14.24 14.43 -19.12
N ARG A 170 15.03 13.61 -19.84
CA ARG A 170 14.59 12.30 -20.33
C ARG A 170 14.26 11.34 -19.19
N GLN A 171 15.08 11.31 -18.14
CA GLN A 171 14.86 10.43 -16.98
C GLN A 171 13.54 10.77 -16.28
N VAL A 172 13.27 12.05 -16.03
CA VAL A 172 12.01 12.50 -15.40
C VAL A 172 10.80 12.17 -16.27
N LYS A 173 10.84 12.49 -17.56
CA LYS A 173 9.75 12.16 -18.50
C LYS A 173 9.46 10.66 -18.55
N SER A 174 10.50 9.83 -18.55
CA SER A 174 10.37 8.36 -18.58
C SER A 174 9.62 7.81 -17.36
N ARG A 175 9.88 8.35 -16.16
CA ARG A 175 9.17 7.92 -14.93
C ARG A 175 7.75 8.43 -14.88
N LEU A 176 7.52 9.69 -15.24
CA LEU A 176 6.16 10.24 -15.32
C LEU A 176 5.29 9.45 -16.30
N ALA A 177 5.82 9.09 -17.47
CA ALA A 177 5.11 8.26 -18.45
C ALA A 177 4.79 6.84 -17.95
N GLN A 178 5.47 6.38 -16.90
CA GLN A 178 5.20 5.13 -16.18
C GLN A 178 4.32 5.33 -14.95
N GLN A 179 3.64 6.47 -14.84
CA GLN A 179 2.77 6.83 -13.71
C GLN A 179 3.52 6.93 -12.37
N GLN A 180 4.81 7.28 -12.41
CA GLN A 180 5.62 7.43 -11.20
C GLN A 180 6.00 8.90 -11.01
N PRO A 181 5.57 9.55 -9.90
CA PRO A 181 5.96 10.91 -9.58
C PRO A 181 7.45 10.98 -9.24
N VAL A 182 8.06 12.13 -9.50
CA VAL A 182 9.51 12.32 -9.29
C VAL A 182 9.75 13.37 -8.23
N ILE A 183 10.55 13.03 -7.22
CA ILE A 183 10.95 13.96 -6.16
C ILE A 183 12.24 14.66 -6.58
N VAL A 184 12.27 15.98 -6.50
CA VAL A 184 13.41 16.78 -6.98
C VAL A 184 13.90 17.72 -5.89
N GLY A 185 15.21 17.67 -5.64
CA GLY A 185 15.92 18.66 -4.84
C GLY A 185 16.40 19.80 -5.73
N MET A 186 16.01 21.01 -5.42
CA MET A 186 16.31 22.23 -6.18
C MET A 186 17.15 23.20 -5.36
N ARG A 187 17.97 23.99 -6.06
CA ARG A 187 18.55 25.23 -5.56
C ARG A 187 17.61 26.36 -5.97
N CYS A 188 16.73 26.77 -5.06
CA CYS A 188 15.71 27.75 -5.36
C CYS A 188 16.26 29.17 -5.17
N PRO A 189 16.19 30.02 -6.20
CA PRO A 189 16.49 31.43 -6.06
C PRO A 189 15.27 32.22 -5.54
N PRO A 190 15.44 33.49 -5.13
CA PRO A 190 14.34 34.35 -4.68
C PRO A 190 13.15 34.40 -5.64
N SER A 191 13.40 34.50 -6.97
CA SER A 191 12.31 34.51 -7.96
C SER A 191 11.41 33.26 -7.93
N PHE A 192 11.88 32.15 -7.37
CA PHE A 192 11.07 30.95 -7.18
C PHE A 192 10.12 31.09 -5.99
N GLU A 193 10.58 31.68 -4.89
CA GLU A 193 9.74 32.01 -3.72
C GLU A 193 8.65 33.02 -4.11
N ASP A 194 9.03 34.02 -4.90
CA ASP A 194 8.15 35.12 -5.35
C ASP A 194 7.14 34.74 -6.46
N ALA A 195 7.09 33.46 -6.85
CA ALA A 195 6.26 32.98 -7.96
C ALA A 195 4.74 32.89 -7.63
N ILE A 196 4.22 33.79 -6.81
CA ILE A 196 2.81 33.85 -6.36
C ILE A 196 1.89 34.10 -7.56
N GLY A 197 0.85 33.26 -7.72
CA GLY A 197 -0.13 33.36 -8.81
C GLY A 197 0.40 33.01 -10.21
N GLN A 198 1.68 32.65 -10.36
CA GLN A 198 2.28 32.43 -11.66
C GLN A 198 2.00 31.02 -12.18
N GLU A 199 1.63 30.91 -13.47
CA GLU A 199 1.47 29.60 -14.12
C GLU A 199 2.81 28.99 -14.52
N VAL A 200 3.78 29.82 -14.89
CA VAL A 200 5.14 29.39 -15.28
C VAL A 200 6.15 30.22 -14.51
N TRP A 201 7.13 29.54 -13.90
CA TRP A 201 8.19 30.23 -13.20
C TRP A 201 9.15 30.90 -14.19
N GLN A 202 9.49 32.15 -13.92
CA GLN A 202 10.47 32.91 -14.68
C GLN A 202 11.68 33.16 -13.81
N ALA A 203 12.73 32.37 -13.98
CA ALA A 203 13.97 32.56 -13.26
C ALA A 203 14.59 33.93 -13.60
N ALA A 204 14.80 34.77 -12.58
CA ALA A 204 15.45 36.08 -12.73
C ALA A 204 16.97 36.00 -12.51
N GLU A 205 17.42 34.99 -11.78
CA GLU A 205 18.79 34.85 -11.31
C GLU A 205 19.61 33.87 -12.16
N SER A 206 20.93 34.07 -12.16
CA SER A 206 21.88 33.13 -12.76
C SER A 206 21.97 31.83 -11.96
N PRO A 207 21.91 30.64 -12.58
CA PRO A 207 22.06 29.36 -11.88
C PRO A 207 23.36 29.18 -11.09
N GLN A 208 24.39 29.99 -11.42
CA GLN A 208 25.69 29.97 -10.76
C GLN A 208 25.76 30.86 -9.51
N ALA A 209 24.69 31.59 -9.15
CA ALA A 209 24.71 32.44 -7.97
C ALA A 209 24.76 31.62 -6.67
N ASN A 210 25.39 32.20 -5.64
CA ASN A 210 25.67 31.52 -4.36
C ASN A 210 24.62 31.78 -3.26
N VAL A 211 23.52 32.47 -3.58
CA VAL A 211 22.51 32.94 -2.60
C VAL A 211 21.22 32.11 -2.59
N PHE A 212 21.28 30.86 -3.04
CA PHE A 212 20.08 30.02 -3.20
C PHE A 212 19.91 29.07 -2.02
N PHE A 213 18.65 28.83 -1.64
CA PHE A 213 18.31 27.85 -0.61
C PHE A 213 17.98 26.48 -1.23
N GLY A 214 18.08 25.43 -0.42
CA GLY A 214 17.67 24.08 -0.83
C GLY A 214 16.17 23.90 -0.63
N HIS A 215 15.48 23.34 -1.62
CA HIS A 215 14.06 23.02 -1.52
C HIS A 215 13.72 21.71 -2.21
N ALA A 216 12.65 21.06 -1.78
CA ALA A 216 12.17 19.81 -2.38
C ALA A 216 10.75 19.98 -2.90
N VAL A 217 10.51 19.53 -4.14
CA VAL A 217 9.20 19.55 -4.81
C VAL A 217 8.91 18.21 -5.48
N CYS A 218 7.66 17.98 -5.84
CA CYS A 218 7.24 16.79 -6.58
C CYS A 218 6.88 17.15 -8.02
N VAL A 219 7.52 16.54 -9.01
CA VAL A 219 7.16 16.69 -10.42
C VAL A 219 5.99 15.77 -10.71
N VAL A 220 4.92 16.35 -11.26
CA VAL A 220 3.65 15.66 -11.51
C VAL A 220 3.28 15.59 -12.99
N GLY A 221 4.01 16.27 -13.87
CA GLY A 221 3.70 16.22 -15.29
C GLY A 221 4.75 16.87 -16.17
N TYR A 222 4.60 16.70 -17.47
CA TYR A 222 5.38 17.39 -18.48
C TYR A 222 4.56 17.61 -19.75
N ASP A 223 4.96 18.61 -20.52
CA ASP A 223 4.40 18.91 -21.83
C ASP A 223 5.48 19.57 -22.69
N ASP A 224 5.83 18.91 -23.80
CA ASP A 224 6.87 19.34 -24.74
C ASP A 224 6.49 20.60 -25.53
N HIS A 225 5.20 20.92 -25.62
CA HIS A 225 4.68 22.08 -26.34
C HIS A 225 4.40 23.26 -25.41
N LYS A 226 4.05 22.98 -24.14
CA LYS A 226 3.75 24.03 -23.16
C LYS A 226 5.01 24.81 -22.79
N PHE A 227 4.98 26.12 -23.03
CA PHE A 227 6.09 27.05 -22.77
C PHE A 227 7.42 26.69 -23.46
N GLY A 228 7.38 25.93 -24.56
CA GLY A 228 8.58 25.42 -25.25
C GLY A 228 9.22 24.19 -24.59
N GLY A 229 8.44 23.47 -23.78
CA GLY A 229 8.88 22.28 -23.04
C GLY A 229 9.04 22.57 -21.56
N ALA A 230 8.15 22.03 -20.74
CA ALA A 230 8.14 22.28 -19.30
C ALA A 230 7.64 21.09 -18.46
N PHE A 231 8.09 21.05 -17.20
CA PHE A 231 7.60 20.18 -16.15
C PHE A 231 6.59 20.92 -15.27
N GLU A 232 5.51 20.27 -14.86
CA GLU A 232 4.62 20.76 -13.80
C GLU A 232 5.08 20.20 -12.46
N VAL A 233 5.26 21.07 -11.47
CA VAL A 233 5.64 20.68 -10.11
C VAL A 233 4.58 21.09 -9.09
N GLN A 234 4.38 20.23 -8.10
CA GLN A 234 3.62 20.51 -6.88
C GLN A 234 4.56 21.02 -5.79
N ASN A 235 4.17 22.11 -5.14
CA ASN A 235 4.89 22.69 -4.01
C ASN A 235 4.08 22.64 -2.71
N SER A 236 4.73 22.97 -1.60
CA SER A 236 4.22 22.95 -0.23
C SER A 236 4.16 24.35 0.41
N TRP A 237 3.88 25.39 -0.37
CA TRP A 237 3.73 26.78 0.09
C TRP A 237 2.30 27.32 -0.10
N GLY A 238 1.32 26.41 -0.04
CA GLY A 238 -0.08 26.75 -0.17
C GLY A 238 -0.53 27.08 -1.59
N LYS A 239 -1.84 27.27 -1.75
CA LYS A 239 -2.50 27.42 -3.06
C LYS A 239 -2.19 28.75 -3.77
N SER A 240 -1.79 29.77 -3.03
CA SER A 240 -1.45 31.09 -3.59
C SER A 240 -0.11 31.08 -4.32
N TRP A 241 0.81 30.20 -3.93
CA TRP A 241 2.08 30.05 -4.63
C TRP A 241 1.85 29.34 -5.97
N GLY A 242 2.46 29.85 -7.04
CA GLY A 242 2.15 29.40 -8.39
C GLY A 242 0.65 29.51 -8.70
N LYS A 243 0.14 28.57 -9.48
CA LYS A 243 -1.28 28.41 -9.77
C LYS A 243 -1.82 27.19 -9.01
N ASP A 244 -2.60 27.45 -7.96
CA ASP A 244 -3.16 26.45 -7.05
C ASP A 244 -2.10 25.61 -6.31
N GLY A 245 -0.91 26.17 -6.08
CA GLY A 245 0.24 25.50 -5.48
C GLY A 245 1.10 24.68 -6.45
N PHE A 246 0.89 24.89 -7.76
CA PHE A 246 1.59 24.21 -8.83
C PHE A 246 2.19 25.22 -9.79
N ILE A 247 3.31 24.89 -10.41
CA ILE A 247 3.94 25.77 -11.39
C ILE A 247 4.60 24.97 -12.50
N TRP A 248 4.66 25.56 -13.69
CA TRP A 248 5.44 25.03 -14.79
C TRP A 248 6.87 25.56 -14.73
N ILE A 249 7.85 24.66 -14.87
CA ILE A 249 9.28 24.97 -14.95
C ILE A 249 9.76 24.50 -16.31
N ARG A 250 10.27 25.43 -17.14
CA ARG A 250 10.81 25.07 -18.46
C ARG A 250 11.96 24.09 -18.30
N TYR A 251 12.12 23.18 -19.25
CA TYR A 251 13.14 22.13 -19.19
C TYR A 251 14.56 22.65 -18.97
N ARG A 252 14.90 23.80 -19.58
CA ARG A 252 16.18 24.47 -19.38
C ARG A 252 16.37 24.89 -17.93
N ASP A 253 15.37 25.54 -17.35
CA ASP A 253 15.44 26.08 -16.00
C ASP A 253 15.42 24.93 -14.97
N PHE A 254 14.60 23.90 -15.20
CA PHE A 254 14.64 22.65 -14.42
C PHE A 254 16.05 22.05 -14.41
N ALA A 255 16.66 21.86 -15.58
CA ALA A 255 17.99 21.27 -15.68
C ALA A 255 19.08 22.08 -14.93
N ASN A 256 18.94 23.41 -14.94
CA ASN A 256 19.88 24.35 -14.31
C ASN A 256 19.74 24.43 -12.78
N PHE A 257 18.50 24.39 -12.26
CA PHE A 257 18.24 24.60 -10.84
C PHE A 257 18.03 23.30 -10.05
N SER A 258 17.87 22.14 -10.70
CA SER A 258 17.76 20.84 -10.03
C SER A 258 19.12 20.21 -9.71
N LYS A 259 19.32 19.88 -8.42
CA LYS A 259 20.54 19.25 -7.88
C LYS A 259 20.53 17.73 -7.97
N TYR A 260 19.39 17.09 -7.74
CA TYR A 260 19.23 15.64 -7.85
C TYR A 260 17.74 15.28 -7.87
N ALA A 261 17.41 14.09 -8.36
CA ALA A 261 16.04 13.59 -8.38
C ALA A 261 15.94 12.10 -8.06
N TYR A 262 14.84 11.72 -7.43
CA TYR A 262 14.52 10.36 -7.05
C TYR A 262 13.15 9.96 -7.57
N ASN A 263 13.06 8.73 -8.07
CA ASN A 263 11.82 8.08 -8.42
C ASN A 263 11.36 7.16 -7.29
N LEU A 264 10.06 7.16 -7.00
CA LEU A 264 9.46 6.21 -6.07
C LEU A 264 9.00 4.98 -6.86
N ILE A 265 9.52 3.80 -6.54
CA ILE A 265 9.14 2.55 -7.22
C ILE A 265 8.00 1.89 -6.42
N PRO A 266 6.76 1.90 -6.94
CA PRO A 266 5.65 1.23 -6.28
C PRO A 266 5.83 -0.30 -6.31
N HIS A 267 5.30 -1.00 -5.31
CA HIS A 267 5.05 -2.44 -5.39
C HIS A 267 4.28 -2.80 -6.67
N PRO A 268 4.64 -3.89 -7.39
CA PRO A 268 3.96 -4.29 -8.62
C PRO A 268 2.42 -4.34 -8.51
N ARG A 269 1.91 -4.73 -7.34
CA ARG A 269 0.47 -4.79 -7.04
C ARG A 269 -0.25 -3.44 -7.13
N MET A 270 0.46 -2.32 -6.93
CA MET A 270 -0.08 -0.97 -7.11
C MET A 270 -0.22 -0.59 -8.60
N LEU A 271 0.58 -1.21 -9.48
CA LEU A 271 0.54 -0.97 -10.93
C LEU A 271 -0.57 -1.80 -11.62
N ASP A 272 -0.89 -2.99 -11.08
CA ASP A 272 -1.92 -3.89 -11.62
C ASP A 272 -3.35 -3.39 -11.41
N ALA A 273 -3.61 -2.66 -10.32
CA ALA A 273 -4.93 -2.11 -10.03
C ALA A 273 -5.41 -1.08 -11.08
N HIS A 274 -4.50 -0.30 -11.67
CA HIS A 274 -4.82 0.64 -12.74
C HIS A 274 -4.91 -0.03 -14.12
N SER A 275 -4.11 -1.07 -14.39
CA SER A 275 -4.17 -1.78 -15.68
C SER A 275 -5.52 -2.50 -15.89
N LEU A 276 -6.12 -2.99 -14.80
CA LEU A 276 -7.48 -3.55 -14.79
C LEU A 276 -8.57 -2.47 -14.95
N ALA A 277 -8.42 -1.32 -14.30
CA ALA A 277 -9.37 -0.20 -14.43
C ALA A 277 -9.31 0.48 -15.82
N TYR A 278 -8.12 0.61 -16.41
CA TYR A 278 -7.90 1.22 -17.73
C TYR A 278 -8.37 0.30 -18.87
N SER A 279 -8.15 -1.02 -18.75
CA SER A 279 -8.68 -1.99 -19.71
C SER A 279 -10.21 -2.12 -19.64
N ALA A 280 -10.81 -1.99 -18.45
CA ALA A 280 -12.25 -1.91 -18.27
C ALA A 280 -12.89 -0.65 -18.89
N SER A 281 -12.20 0.49 -18.88
CA SER A 281 -12.73 1.75 -19.46
C SER A 281 -12.71 1.75 -21.00
N LYS A 282 -11.75 1.06 -21.64
CA LYS A 282 -11.69 0.92 -23.10
C LYS A 282 -12.66 -0.12 -23.69
N ASN A 283 -13.14 -1.08 -22.89
CA ASN A 283 -14.04 -2.15 -23.37
C ASN A 283 -15.54 -1.81 -23.35
N LYS A 284 -15.94 -0.54 -23.12
CA LYS A 284 -17.35 -0.12 -23.19
C LYS A 284 -17.96 0.00 -24.60
N LYS A 285 -17.30 -0.49 -25.65
CA LYS A 285 -17.90 -0.61 -27.00
C LYS A 285 -17.47 -1.91 -27.68
N LYS A 286 -18.25 -2.97 -27.45
CA LYS A 286 -18.67 -3.98 -28.45
C LYS A 286 -19.36 -5.14 -27.72
N GLU A 287 -20.68 -5.20 -27.82
CA GLU A 287 -21.34 -6.50 -27.90
C GLU A 287 -20.90 -7.16 -29.21
N PRO A 288 -20.79 -8.50 -29.22
CA PRO A 288 -21.64 -9.21 -30.16
C PRO A 288 -22.25 -10.51 -29.61
N ALA A 289 -23.55 -10.63 -29.87
CA ALA A 289 -24.24 -11.72 -30.56
C ALA A 289 -23.95 -13.20 -30.21
N HIS A 290 -25.07 -13.88 -29.95
CA HIS A 290 -25.26 -15.33 -30.00
C HIS A 290 -24.74 -16.01 -31.28
N ALA A 291 -24.01 -17.12 -31.09
CA ALA A 291 -24.11 -18.39 -31.82
C ALA A 291 -23.11 -19.35 -31.15
N GLY A 292 -23.48 -20.50 -30.59
CA GLY A 292 -23.82 -21.71 -31.34
C GLY A 292 -22.93 -22.84 -30.80
N ALA A 293 -23.53 -23.74 -30.02
CA ALA A 293 -22.84 -24.85 -29.38
C ALA A 293 -22.34 -25.89 -30.40
N LYS A 294 -21.16 -26.47 -30.14
CA LYS A 294 -20.86 -27.87 -30.49
C LYS A 294 -20.11 -28.54 -29.34
N ALA A 295 -20.69 -29.65 -28.90
CA ALA A 295 -20.19 -30.51 -27.84
C ALA A 295 -18.95 -31.30 -28.31
N ALA A 296 -17.98 -31.41 -27.41
CA ALA A 296 -17.02 -32.50 -27.38
C ALA A 296 -17.00 -33.02 -25.94
N GLU A 297 -17.48 -34.25 -25.78
CA GLU A 297 -17.58 -34.98 -24.53
C GLU A 297 -16.22 -35.62 -24.21
N LYS A 298 -15.69 -35.41 -22.99
CA LYS A 298 -15.09 -36.47 -22.16
C LYS A 298 -14.60 -35.99 -20.79
N THR A 299 -14.90 -36.84 -19.81
CA THR A 299 -14.55 -36.86 -18.38
C THR A 299 -15.30 -35.87 -17.50
N ALA A 300 -16.40 -36.35 -16.88
CA ALA A 300 -17.18 -35.63 -15.89
C ALA A 300 -16.35 -35.38 -14.63
N ALA A 301 -15.72 -34.21 -14.56
CA ALA A 301 -15.38 -33.59 -13.28
C ALA A 301 -16.70 -33.22 -12.58
N SER A 302 -16.79 -33.46 -11.26
CA SER A 302 -17.92 -32.99 -10.45
C SER A 302 -18.20 -31.52 -10.78
N PRO A 303 -19.47 -31.11 -10.97
CA PRO A 303 -19.80 -29.75 -11.35
C PRO A 303 -19.23 -28.79 -10.30
N LEU A 304 -18.36 -27.88 -10.76
CA LEU A 304 -17.76 -26.87 -9.91
C LEU A 304 -18.85 -25.95 -9.37
N SER A 305 -18.95 -25.83 -8.05
CA SER A 305 -19.85 -24.88 -7.40
C SER A 305 -19.12 -23.54 -7.23
N LYS A 306 -19.75 -22.46 -7.73
CA LYS A 306 -19.29 -21.09 -7.48
C LYS A 306 -19.87 -20.65 -6.14
N GLN A 307 -19.02 -20.15 -5.25
CA GLN A 307 -19.39 -19.72 -3.91
C GLN A 307 -18.76 -18.38 -3.60
N GLN A 308 -19.46 -17.51 -2.89
CA GLN A 308 -18.93 -16.21 -2.48
C GLN A 308 -19.52 -15.80 -1.14
N ALA A 309 -18.68 -15.28 -0.25
CA ALA A 309 -19.13 -14.64 0.98
C ALA A 309 -18.26 -13.43 1.31
N SER A 310 -18.85 -12.45 1.98
CA SER A 310 -18.13 -11.34 2.60
C SER A 310 -18.68 -11.00 3.99
N LEU A 311 -17.88 -10.24 4.73
CA LEU A 311 -18.10 -9.85 6.12
C LEU A 311 -17.91 -8.33 6.26
N GLU A 312 -18.70 -7.71 7.12
CA GLU A 312 -18.43 -6.38 7.67
C GLU A 312 -18.29 -6.50 9.19
N VAL A 313 -17.26 -5.86 9.77
CA VAL A 313 -17.09 -5.81 11.23
C VAL A 313 -17.59 -4.46 11.73
N VAL A 314 -18.42 -4.48 12.76
CA VAL A 314 -19.05 -3.30 13.35
C VAL A 314 -18.80 -3.29 14.85
N ALA A 315 -18.20 -2.21 15.36
CA ALA A 315 -17.99 -2.01 16.80
C ALA A 315 -19.32 -1.72 17.53
N SER A 316 -19.34 -1.81 18.87
CA SER A 316 -20.57 -1.67 19.68
C SER A 316 -21.26 -0.30 19.51
N GLY A 317 -20.54 0.71 19.03
CA GLY A 317 -21.07 2.04 18.67
C GLY A 317 -21.67 2.15 17.26
N GLY A 318 -21.79 1.06 16.50
CA GLY A 318 -22.31 1.06 15.12
C GLY A 318 -21.29 1.51 14.06
N LEU A 319 -20.01 1.66 14.44
CA LEU A 319 -18.95 2.08 13.55
C LEU A 319 -18.50 0.91 12.66
N LYS A 320 -18.68 1.05 11.35
CA LYS A 320 -18.20 0.08 10.36
C LYS A 320 -16.68 0.17 10.23
N MET A 321 -16.02 -0.97 10.37
CA MET A 321 -14.58 -1.10 10.31
C MET A 321 -14.19 -1.58 8.91
N ASN A 322 -13.35 -0.81 8.22
CA ASN A 322 -12.82 -1.23 6.93
C ASN A 322 -11.66 -2.20 7.16
N SER A 323 -11.42 -3.05 6.18
CA SER A 323 -10.44 -4.11 6.26
C SER A 323 -9.57 -4.14 5.01
N MET A 324 -8.26 -4.27 5.18
CA MET A 324 -7.35 -4.55 4.06
C MET A 324 -6.67 -5.88 4.28
N GLY A 325 -6.58 -6.71 3.25
CA GLY A 325 -6.04 -8.05 3.40
C GLY A 325 -5.48 -8.68 2.14
N GLU A 326 -4.62 -9.68 2.34
CA GLU A 326 -4.07 -10.53 1.27
C GLU A 326 -4.18 -12.00 1.71
N LYS A 327 -4.59 -12.88 0.80
CA LYS A 327 -4.68 -14.34 1.04
C LYS A 327 -5.53 -14.71 2.26
N GLY A 328 -6.64 -14.01 2.46
CA GLY A 328 -7.60 -14.33 3.51
C GLY A 328 -7.18 -13.88 4.90
N GLN A 329 -6.17 -13.01 5.04
CA GLN A 329 -5.86 -12.31 6.28
C GLN A 329 -6.09 -10.82 6.08
N TYR A 330 -6.83 -10.22 6.99
CA TYR A 330 -7.28 -8.84 6.93
C TYR A 330 -6.96 -8.14 8.24
N GLU A 331 -6.70 -6.84 8.19
CA GLU A 331 -6.52 -5.99 9.38
C GLU A 331 -7.59 -4.92 9.41
N LEU A 332 -8.24 -4.74 10.57
CA LEU A 332 -9.22 -3.68 10.78
C LEU A 332 -8.53 -2.33 10.91
N ASN A 333 -9.04 -1.33 10.18
CA ASN A 333 -8.41 -0.01 10.09
C ASN A 333 -8.72 0.94 11.26
N ILE A 334 -9.62 0.54 12.15
CA ILE A 334 -10.08 1.32 13.30
C ILE A 334 -9.85 0.49 14.55
N PRO A 335 -9.21 1.03 15.61
CA PRO A 335 -9.14 0.33 16.87
C PRO A 335 -10.49 0.28 17.57
N TYR A 336 -10.70 -0.77 18.35
CA TYR A 336 -11.88 -0.96 19.18
C TYR A 336 -11.49 -0.89 20.67
N THR A 337 -12.44 -0.64 21.58
CA THR A 337 -12.20 -0.61 23.02
C THR A 337 -12.00 -2.03 23.55
N TYR A 338 -10.99 -2.20 24.38
CA TYR A 338 -10.61 -3.48 24.96
C TYR A 338 -11.79 -4.15 25.67
N GLY A 339 -12.09 -5.38 25.25
CA GLY A 339 -13.23 -6.14 25.77
C GLY A 339 -14.60 -5.64 25.28
N GLU A 340 -14.69 -4.76 24.28
CA GLU A 340 -15.97 -4.45 23.64
C GLU A 340 -16.40 -5.60 22.71
N SER A 341 -17.70 -5.82 22.59
CA SER A 341 -18.22 -6.82 21.64
C SER A 341 -18.21 -6.28 20.21
N LEU A 342 -17.98 -7.16 19.24
CA LEU A 342 -18.02 -6.82 17.82
C LEU A 342 -19.19 -7.55 17.14
N HIS A 343 -19.81 -6.90 16.16
CA HIS A 343 -20.80 -7.51 15.29
C HIS A 343 -20.16 -7.87 13.94
N LEU A 344 -20.33 -9.12 13.50
CA LEU A 344 -19.91 -9.59 12.20
C LEU A 344 -21.13 -9.74 11.28
N HIS A 345 -21.30 -8.83 10.33
CA HIS A 345 -22.40 -8.87 9.37
C HIS A 345 -22.01 -9.64 8.11
N LEU A 346 -22.82 -10.62 7.73
CA LEU A 346 -22.54 -11.54 6.64
C LEU A 346 -23.25 -11.11 5.35
N LYS A 347 -22.61 -11.32 4.20
CA LYS A 347 -23.18 -11.16 2.87
C LYS A 347 -22.76 -12.30 1.96
N GLY A 348 -23.58 -12.60 0.96
CA GLY A 348 -23.31 -13.63 -0.04
C GLY A 348 -24.03 -14.96 0.22
N ASP A 349 -23.45 -16.02 -0.32
CA ASP A 349 -24.02 -17.37 -0.37
C ASP A 349 -24.07 -18.02 1.03
N GLN A 350 -25.05 -18.90 1.21
CA GLN A 350 -25.26 -19.61 2.47
C GLN A 350 -24.19 -20.67 2.71
N TYR A 351 -23.63 -20.66 3.92
CA TYR A 351 -22.81 -21.74 4.46
C TYR A 351 -23.58 -22.53 5.52
N PRO A 352 -23.57 -23.87 5.49
CA PRO A 352 -24.33 -24.68 6.43
C PRO A 352 -23.76 -24.66 7.85
N TYR A 353 -22.47 -24.30 8.02
CA TYR A 353 -21.81 -24.15 9.31
C TYR A 353 -20.91 -22.91 9.31
N MET A 354 -20.83 -22.25 10.46
CA MET A 354 -19.94 -21.13 10.72
C MET A 354 -19.35 -21.20 12.12
N TYR A 355 -18.06 -20.88 12.24
CA TYR A 355 -17.33 -20.85 13.50
C TYR A 355 -16.47 -19.60 13.56
N VAL A 356 -16.31 -19.01 14.75
CA VAL A 356 -15.38 -17.91 14.99
C VAL A 356 -14.47 -18.29 16.15
N PHE A 357 -13.19 -18.42 15.87
CA PHE A 357 -12.14 -18.58 16.89
C PHE A 357 -11.44 -17.24 17.08
N GLY A 358 -11.08 -16.90 18.31
CA GLY A 358 -10.32 -15.70 18.64
C GLY A 358 -9.11 -16.01 19.50
N TRP A 359 -8.06 -15.19 19.42
CA TRP A 359 -6.91 -15.23 20.32
C TRP A 359 -6.20 -13.89 20.40
N ASN A 360 -5.53 -13.61 21.52
CA ASN A 360 -4.71 -12.41 21.70
C ASN A 360 -3.21 -12.72 21.61
N GLU A 361 -2.37 -11.71 21.82
CA GLU A 361 -0.90 -11.82 21.80
C GLU A 361 -0.32 -12.74 22.90
N GLN A 362 -1.06 -12.96 24.00
CA GLN A 362 -0.69 -13.93 25.05
C GLN A 362 -1.19 -15.35 24.75
N GLU A 363 -1.72 -15.60 23.55
CA GLU A 363 -2.34 -16.86 23.15
C GLU A 363 -3.54 -17.25 24.03
N ASN A 364 -4.33 -16.28 24.50
CA ASN A 364 -5.63 -16.55 25.12
C ASN A 364 -6.65 -16.94 24.03
N ILE A 365 -6.67 -18.22 23.66
CA ILE A 365 -7.52 -18.74 22.57
C ILE A 365 -8.91 -19.09 23.09
N SER A 366 -9.97 -18.68 22.38
CA SER A 366 -11.37 -18.95 22.72
C SER A 366 -12.25 -19.16 21.48
N ILE A 367 -13.38 -19.86 21.64
CA ILE A 367 -14.44 -19.96 20.61
C ILE A 367 -15.38 -18.77 20.82
N LEU A 368 -15.36 -17.78 19.94
CA LEU A 368 -16.24 -16.61 20.06
C LEU A 368 -17.65 -16.86 19.52
N TYR A 369 -17.77 -17.75 18.55
CA TYR A 369 -19.05 -18.19 18.00
C TYR A 369 -18.95 -19.61 17.46
N SER A 370 -19.97 -20.42 17.69
CA SER A 370 -20.08 -21.75 17.12
C SER A 370 -21.54 -22.17 17.05
N GLN A 371 -21.78 -23.23 16.28
CA GLN A 371 -23.10 -23.83 16.15
C GLN A 371 -22.99 -25.35 16.20
N ASN A 372 -23.96 -25.96 16.89
CA ASN A 372 -24.02 -27.41 17.06
C ASN A 372 -24.95 -28.08 16.04
N ARG A 373 -25.56 -27.31 15.13
CA ARG A 373 -26.50 -27.78 14.10
C ARG A 373 -26.34 -26.97 12.83
N LYS A 374 -26.66 -27.61 11.69
CA LYS A 374 -26.69 -26.98 10.38
C LYS A 374 -27.62 -25.75 10.36
N LEU A 375 -27.18 -24.65 9.74
CA LEU A 375 -28.01 -23.47 9.51
C LEU A 375 -29.12 -23.77 8.50
N SER A 376 -30.36 -23.46 8.88
CA SER A 376 -31.45 -23.37 7.92
C SER A 376 -31.35 -22.04 7.14
N PRO A 377 -31.94 -21.93 5.94
CA PRO A 377 -31.97 -20.69 5.18
C PRO A 377 -32.51 -19.50 5.99
N GLU A 378 -33.52 -19.71 6.83
CA GLU A 378 -34.12 -18.66 7.67
C GLU A 378 -33.13 -18.18 8.73
N LYS A 379 -32.37 -19.10 9.35
CA LYS A 379 -31.33 -18.72 10.32
C LYS A 379 -30.18 -18.01 9.63
N TRP A 380 -29.80 -18.43 8.42
CA TRP A 380 -28.77 -17.74 7.65
C TRP A 380 -29.18 -16.29 7.35
N GLN A 381 -30.39 -16.08 6.84
CA GLN A 381 -30.93 -14.75 6.56
C GLN A 381 -30.93 -13.89 7.84
N LYS A 382 -31.38 -14.44 8.96
CA LYS A 382 -31.35 -13.74 10.26
C LYS A 382 -29.94 -13.30 10.66
N LEU A 383 -28.91 -14.13 10.42
CA LEU A 383 -27.52 -13.76 10.69
C LEU A 383 -27.01 -12.66 9.74
N GLN A 384 -27.48 -12.60 8.50
CA GLN A 384 -27.15 -11.51 7.57
C GLN A 384 -27.78 -10.18 8.02
N GLU A 385 -29.00 -10.22 8.54
CA GLU A 385 -29.74 -9.04 9.02
C GLU A 385 -29.21 -8.51 10.37
N GLU A 386 -29.06 -9.38 11.37
CA GLU A 386 -28.70 -9.00 12.75
C GLU A 386 -27.18 -8.98 13.01
N GLY A 387 -26.41 -9.71 12.21
CA GLY A 387 -24.98 -9.93 12.45
C GLY A 387 -24.71 -10.93 13.59
N ILE A 388 -23.49 -11.45 13.63
CA ILE A 388 -23.01 -12.31 14.72
C ILE A 388 -22.33 -11.44 15.77
N LEU A 389 -22.90 -11.37 16.97
CA LEU A 389 -22.25 -10.74 18.12
C LEU A 389 -21.16 -11.66 18.68
N ILE A 390 -19.91 -11.19 18.72
CA ILE A 390 -18.78 -11.87 19.34
C ILE A 390 -18.31 -11.12 20.59
N ASP A 391 -18.12 -11.86 21.68
CA ASP A 391 -17.65 -11.31 22.96
C ASP A 391 -16.13 -11.43 23.09
N THR A 392 -15.42 -10.33 22.79
CA THR A 392 -13.96 -10.27 22.84
C THR A 392 -13.40 -10.31 24.27
N LYS A 393 -14.22 -10.11 25.32
CA LYS A 393 -13.78 -10.28 26.72
C LYS A 393 -13.29 -11.69 27.00
N ARG A 394 -13.73 -12.66 26.20
CA ARG A 394 -13.25 -14.04 26.27
C ARG A 394 -11.79 -14.21 25.83
N LEU A 395 -11.20 -13.17 25.24
CA LEU A 395 -9.79 -13.06 24.86
C LEU A 395 -9.00 -12.19 25.84
N ALA A 396 -9.65 -11.59 26.84
CA ALA A 396 -9.02 -10.65 27.76
C ALA A 396 -7.76 -11.22 28.42
N GLY A 397 -6.69 -10.43 28.42
CA GLY A 397 -5.44 -10.69 29.13
C GLY A 397 -5.06 -9.55 30.06
N GLU A 398 -3.79 -9.54 30.49
CA GLU A 398 -3.24 -8.45 31.30
C GLU A 398 -2.96 -7.19 30.46
N ILE A 399 -2.79 -7.36 29.14
CA ILE A 399 -2.50 -6.29 28.20
C ILE A 399 -3.80 -5.72 27.62
N GLN A 400 -4.10 -4.46 27.95
CA GLN A 400 -5.31 -3.76 27.50
C GLN A 400 -5.14 -3.06 26.13
N THR A 401 -3.90 -2.94 25.65
CA THR A 401 -3.58 -2.44 24.30
C THR A 401 -2.89 -3.53 23.48
N GLY A 402 -3.53 -4.03 22.43
CA GLY A 402 -2.99 -5.18 21.70
C GLY A 402 -3.80 -5.53 20.47
N THR A 403 -3.47 -6.66 19.86
CA THR A 403 -4.21 -7.18 18.70
C THR A 403 -4.95 -8.44 19.10
N ASP A 404 -6.26 -8.42 18.95
CA ASP A 404 -7.08 -9.62 18.93
C ASP A 404 -7.14 -10.14 17.50
N HIS A 405 -6.90 -11.44 17.36
CA HIS A 405 -6.93 -12.13 16.09
C HIS A 405 -8.15 -13.03 16.02
N LEU A 406 -8.86 -12.99 14.91
CA LEU A 406 -10.06 -13.77 14.66
C LEU A 406 -9.84 -14.71 13.47
N CYS A 407 -10.47 -15.87 13.50
CA CYS A 407 -10.63 -16.76 12.35
C CYS A 407 -12.12 -17.06 12.19
N VAL A 408 -12.73 -16.45 11.17
CA VAL A 408 -14.11 -16.72 10.74
C VAL A 408 -14.06 -17.86 9.71
N LEU A 409 -14.62 -19.01 10.08
CA LEU A 409 -14.57 -20.22 9.27
C LEU A 409 -15.93 -20.48 8.61
N PHE A 410 -15.96 -20.38 7.27
CA PHE A 410 -17.12 -20.74 6.45
C PHE A 410 -17.00 -22.22 6.06
N ALA A 411 -17.92 -23.08 6.51
CA ALA A 411 -17.76 -24.53 6.42
C ALA A 411 -18.98 -25.24 5.84
N HIS A 412 -18.71 -26.20 4.94
CA HIS A 412 -19.73 -27.11 4.38
C HIS A 412 -20.01 -28.34 5.23
N ASN A 413 -19.01 -28.74 6.03
CA ASN A 413 -19.08 -29.88 6.92
C ASN A 413 -18.98 -29.39 8.36
N SER A 414 -19.59 -30.13 9.29
CA SER A 414 -19.50 -29.82 10.72
C SER A 414 -18.07 -29.97 11.22
N LEU A 415 -17.67 -29.07 12.10
CA LEU A 415 -16.47 -29.13 12.91
C LEU A 415 -16.88 -29.43 14.37
N GLU A 416 -16.00 -30.07 15.13
CA GLU A 416 -16.12 -30.18 16.59
C GLU A 416 -15.28 -29.05 17.24
N PRO A 417 -15.85 -27.86 17.49
CA PRO A 417 -15.08 -26.67 17.86
C PRO A 417 -14.33 -26.83 19.19
N GLU A 418 -14.88 -27.59 20.13
CA GLU A 418 -14.24 -27.87 21.42
C GLU A 418 -13.00 -28.76 21.29
N VAL A 419 -13.03 -29.73 20.35
CA VAL A 419 -11.87 -30.58 20.05
C VAL A 419 -10.76 -29.74 19.43
N ILE A 420 -11.11 -28.86 18.49
CA ILE A 420 -10.16 -27.94 17.85
C ILE A 420 -9.57 -26.98 18.88
N LEU A 421 -10.39 -26.37 19.75
CA LEU A 421 -9.92 -25.48 20.80
C LEU A 421 -8.92 -26.18 21.75
N LYS A 422 -9.22 -27.42 22.15
CA LYS A 422 -8.31 -28.23 22.98
C LYS A 422 -6.98 -28.46 22.27
N GLN A 423 -6.99 -28.91 21.01
CA GLN A 423 -5.78 -29.16 20.24
C GLN A 423 -4.97 -27.89 19.98
N LEU A 424 -5.63 -26.75 19.79
CA LEU A 424 -4.95 -25.47 19.67
C LEU A 424 -4.19 -25.15 20.96
N ARG A 425 -4.82 -25.26 22.13
CA ARG A 425 -4.21 -24.95 23.44
C ARG A 425 -3.07 -25.88 23.85
N GLU A 426 -3.07 -27.13 23.38
CA GLU A 426 -2.00 -28.11 23.66
C GLU A 426 -0.71 -27.86 22.86
N GLN A 427 -0.82 -27.17 21.72
CA GLN A 427 0.31 -26.82 20.87
C GLN A 427 0.84 -25.42 21.24
N LYS A 428 2.07 -25.07 20.88
CA LYS A 428 2.64 -23.71 21.04
C LYS A 428 3.06 -23.12 19.69
N GLY A 429 3.20 -21.78 19.63
CA GLY A 429 3.64 -21.05 18.44
C GLY A 429 2.47 -20.47 17.64
N ASN A 430 2.72 -19.92 16.45
CA ASN A 430 1.72 -19.14 15.72
C ASN A 430 0.34 -19.84 15.58
N VAL A 431 -0.70 -19.28 16.22
CA VAL A 431 -2.06 -19.86 16.28
C VAL A 431 -2.67 -20.02 14.89
N LYS A 432 -2.51 -19.02 14.00
CA LYS A 432 -2.99 -19.10 12.61
C LYS A 432 -2.41 -20.33 11.89
N LYS A 433 -1.10 -20.59 11.99
CA LYS A 433 -0.47 -21.79 11.42
C LYS A 433 -1.03 -23.08 12.03
N ARG A 434 -1.30 -23.10 13.34
CA ARG A 434 -1.94 -24.24 14.01
C ARG A 434 -3.34 -24.50 13.48
N ILE A 435 -4.17 -23.47 13.31
CA ILE A 435 -5.50 -23.56 12.71
C ILE A 435 -5.41 -24.13 11.29
N LEU A 436 -4.57 -23.56 10.43
CA LEU A 436 -4.42 -24.02 9.04
C LEU A 436 -3.96 -25.48 8.98
N LYS A 437 -3.08 -25.91 9.89
CA LYS A 437 -2.64 -27.31 9.99
C LYS A 437 -3.75 -28.25 10.44
N LEU A 438 -4.60 -27.86 11.39
CA LEU A 438 -5.74 -28.67 11.83
C LEU A 438 -6.83 -28.79 10.76
N LEU A 439 -6.92 -27.82 9.86
CA LEU A 439 -7.84 -27.81 8.72
C LEU A 439 -7.24 -28.44 7.45
N ASP A 440 -6.00 -28.92 7.51
CA ASP A 440 -5.31 -29.49 6.35
C ASP A 440 -6.13 -30.64 5.74
N GLY A 441 -6.21 -30.68 4.41
CA GLY A 441 -7.10 -31.60 3.68
C GLY A 441 -8.59 -31.19 3.61
N HIS A 442 -9.03 -30.19 4.39
CA HIS A 442 -10.37 -29.60 4.30
C HIS A 442 -10.37 -28.17 3.70
N LEU A 443 -9.20 -27.56 3.55
CA LEU A 443 -9.03 -26.26 2.89
C LEU A 443 -9.15 -26.39 1.36
N PRO A 444 -9.65 -25.36 0.65
CA PRO A 444 -9.59 -25.31 -0.80
C PRO A 444 -8.14 -25.26 -1.29
N ALA A 445 -7.88 -25.76 -2.50
CA ALA A 445 -6.59 -25.50 -3.13
C ALA A 445 -6.43 -24.00 -3.38
N SER A 446 -5.20 -23.46 -3.33
CA SER A 446 -4.97 -22.01 -3.47
C SER A 446 -5.50 -21.38 -4.76
N LYS A 447 -5.68 -22.17 -5.82
CA LYS A 447 -6.27 -21.74 -7.11
C LYS A 447 -7.81 -21.75 -7.13
N GLU A 448 -8.43 -22.40 -6.15
CA GLU A 448 -9.88 -22.58 -6.06
C GLU A 448 -10.53 -21.51 -5.19
N VAL A 449 -9.75 -20.66 -4.50
CA VAL A 449 -10.25 -19.56 -3.68
C VAL A 449 -9.50 -18.27 -4.01
N GLN A 450 -10.25 -17.20 -4.22
CA GLN A 450 -9.76 -15.85 -4.42
C GLN A 450 -10.34 -14.97 -3.32
N TYR A 451 -9.48 -14.58 -2.38
CA TYR A 451 -9.83 -13.60 -1.35
C TYR A 451 -9.87 -12.19 -1.93
N GLN A 452 -10.82 -11.39 -1.46
CA GLN A 452 -10.97 -9.99 -1.84
C GLN A 452 -9.92 -9.15 -1.11
N ILE A 453 -9.52 -7.99 -1.66
CA ILE A 453 -8.40 -7.20 -1.10
C ILE A 453 -8.94 -6.01 -0.29
N ASP A 454 -10.08 -5.48 -0.70
CA ASP A 454 -10.74 -4.26 -0.25
C ASP A 454 -11.93 -4.51 0.69
N GLN A 455 -12.31 -5.77 0.87
CA GLN A 455 -13.37 -6.20 1.77
C GLN A 455 -13.03 -7.60 2.32
N LEU A 456 -13.43 -7.88 3.56
CA LEU A 456 -13.33 -9.21 4.16
C LEU A 456 -14.20 -10.19 3.39
N GLY A 457 -13.65 -10.91 2.42
CA GLY A 457 -14.45 -11.84 1.65
C GLY A 457 -13.66 -12.69 0.69
N PHE A 458 -14.35 -13.58 -0.01
CA PHE A 458 -13.75 -14.45 -0.99
C PHE A 458 -14.77 -14.88 -2.03
N SER A 459 -14.26 -15.30 -3.18
CA SER A 459 -14.98 -16.13 -4.14
C SER A 459 -14.23 -17.44 -4.31
N ALA A 460 -14.95 -18.55 -4.40
CA ALA A 460 -14.38 -19.88 -4.55
C ALA A 460 -15.09 -20.64 -5.67
N LEU A 461 -14.34 -21.48 -6.37
CA LEU A 461 -14.84 -22.39 -7.38
C LEU A 461 -14.33 -23.79 -7.06
N THR A 462 -15.13 -24.57 -6.35
CA THR A 462 -14.69 -25.86 -5.78
C THR A 462 -15.58 -27.01 -6.26
N SER A 463 -14.97 -28.18 -6.38
CA SER A 463 -15.66 -29.44 -6.70
C SER A 463 -15.97 -30.27 -5.44
N LYS A 464 -15.61 -29.76 -4.26
CA LYS A 464 -15.69 -30.44 -2.96
C LYS A 464 -16.22 -29.49 -1.88
N ASN A 465 -16.81 -30.08 -0.84
CA ASN A 465 -17.14 -29.39 0.41
C ASN A 465 -15.84 -28.99 1.11
N VAL A 466 -15.54 -27.69 1.10
CA VAL A 466 -14.32 -27.12 1.71
C VAL A 466 -14.67 -26.21 2.90
N MET A 467 -13.66 -25.94 3.71
CA MET A 467 -13.69 -24.94 4.77
C MET A 467 -12.81 -23.76 4.36
N ILE A 468 -13.37 -22.54 4.41
CA ILE A 468 -12.70 -21.33 3.95
C ILE A 468 -12.50 -20.40 5.15
N PRO A 469 -11.25 -20.28 5.66
CA PRO A 469 -10.95 -19.40 6.78
C PRO A 469 -10.72 -17.97 6.30
N VAL A 470 -11.31 -17.01 7.02
CA VAL A 470 -11.02 -15.57 6.91
C VAL A 470 -10.43 -15.12 8.24
N PHE A 471 -9.17 -14.67 8.22
CA PHE A 471 -8.45 -14.18 9.39
C PHE A 471 -8.57 -12.67 9.49
N ILE A 472 -8.78 -12.16 10.71
CA ILE A 472 -8.96 -10.74 11.00
C ILE A 472 -8.03 -10.35 12.15
N ASP A 473 -7.20 -9.35 11.95
CA ASP A 473 -6.38 -8.73 12.98
C ASP A 473 -7.10 -7.44 13.40
N ALA A 474 -7.49 -7.36 14.68
CA ALA A 474 -8.31 -6.31 15.22
C ALA A 474 -7.58 -5.66 16.40
N PHE A 475 -7.06 -4.44 16.18
CA PHE A 475 -6.34 -3.70 17.20
C PHE A 475 -7.31 -3.13 18.24
N HIS A 476 -6.98 -3.23 19.52
CA HIS A 476 -7.76 -2.68 20.61
C HIS A 476 -6.95 -1.75 21.53
N LEU A 477 -7.64 -0.75 22.09
CA LEU A 477 -7.11 0.22 23.05
C LEU A 477 -7.87 0.10 24.39
N PRO A 478 -7.30 0.52 25.53
CA PRO A 478 -7.93 0.40 26.84
C PRO A 478 -9.30 1.08 26.94
#